data_AF-A0A3A0ANR4-F1
#
_entry.id   AF-A0A3A0ANR4-F1
#
_cell.length_a   1.000
_cell.length_b   1.000
_cell.length_c   1.000
_cell.angle_alpha   90.00
_cell.angle_beta   90.00
_cell.angle_gamma   90.00
#
_symmetry.space_group_name_H-M   'P 1'
#
loop_
_entity.id
_entity.type
_entity.pdbx_description
1 polymer ?
#
loop_
_entity_poly.entity_id
_entity_poly.type
_entity_poly.pdbx_seq_one_letter_code
_entity_poly.pdbx_strand_id
1 'polypeptide(L)'
;MKVPIYLVDAFAAAPFRGNPAGVCPLDAWLPDEVMQAIAAEMNQAETAFFVPVAGSDGCDYQIRWFTPALEVDLCGHATLASAAVVFARLRPELERVVFASRSGPLPVSRSGAT
;
A
#
# COMPACT_ATOMS: atom_id res chain seq x y z
N MET A 1 17.38 7.42 -8.54
CA MET A 1 16.16 7.26 -7.72
C MET A 1 16.23 5.92 -7.01
N LYS A 2 15.78 5.82 -5.75
CA LYS A 2 15.67 4.55 -5.01
C LYS A 2 14.23 4.41 -4.53
N VAL A 3 13.58 3.30 -4.84
CA VAL A 3 12.20 3.01 -4.44
C VAL A 3 12.21 1.77 -3.55
N PRO A 4 11.84 1.86 -2.26
CA PRO A 4 11.63 0.69 -1.43
C PRO A 4 10.47 -0.14 -1.97
N ILE A 5 10.66 -1.45 -2.11
CA ILE A 5 9.63 -2.39 -2.53
C ILE A 5 9.51 -3.50 -1.48
N TYR A 6 8.28 -3.75 -1.04
CA TYR A 6 7.93 -4.88 -0.20
C TYR A 6 6.99 -5.79 -0.97
N LEU A 7 7.21 -7.10 -0.91
CA LEU A 7 6.25 -8.10 -1.35
C LEU A 7 5.55 -8.65 -0.10
N VAL A 8 4.23 -8.50 -0.04
CA VAL A 8 3.45 -8.85 1.14
C VAL A 8 2.28 -9.75 0.76
N ASP A 9 2.22 -10.91 1.40
CA ASP A 9 1.13 -11.87 1.27
C ASP A 9 -0.05 -11.46 2.17
N ALA A 10 -1.06 -10.78 1.61
CA ALA A 10 -2.25 -10.40 2.35
C ALA A 10 -3.12 -11.63 2.67
N PHE A 11 -3.83 -11.59 3.81
CA PHE A 11 -4.66 -12.71 4.30
C PHE A 11 -3.89 -14.03 4.48
N ALA A 12 -2.61 -13.94 4.83
CA ALA A 12 -1.74 -15.10 5.04
C ALA A 12 -1.15 -15.12 6.46
N ALA A 13 -1.06 -16.32 7.04
CA ALA A 13 -0.36 -16.57 8.30
C ALA A 13 1.09 -17.04 8.09
N ALA A 14 1.48 -17.32 6.84
CA ALA A 14 2.80 -17.79 6.45
C ALA A 14 3.11 -17.36 5.00
N PRO A 15 4.39 -17.23 4.61
CA PRO A 15 4.77 -16.90 3.23
C PRO A 15 4.22 -17.90 2.20
N PHE A 16 4.07 -17.43 0.96
CA PHE A 16 3.60 -18.19 -0.21
C PHE A 16 2.14 -18.65 -0.10
N ARG A 17 1.33 -17.92 0.67
CA ARG A 17 -0.12 -18.14 0.87
C ARG A 17 -0.84 -16.82 0.72
N GLY A 18 -2.18 -16.84 0.73
CA GLY A 18 -2.97 -15.62 0.64
C GLY A 18 -2.87 -14.96 -0.74
N ASN A 19 -2.92 -13.64 -0.76
CA ASN A 19 -2.88 -12.84 -1.99
C ASN A 19 -1.70 -11.85 -1.97
N PRO A 20 -0.65 -12.07 -2.78
CA PRO A 20 0.53 -11.22 -2.78
C PRO A 20 0.26 -9.86 -3.41
N ALA A 21 0.78 -8.81 -2.78
CA ALA A 21 0.81 -7.46 -3.33
C ALA A 21 2.21 -6.86 -3.24
N GLY A 22 2.61 -6.15 -4.30
CA GLY A 22 3.73 -5.22 -4.24
C GLY A 22 3.33 -3.98 -3.44
N VAL A 23 4.22 -3.45 -2.60
CA VAL A 23 3.97 -2.24 -1.81
C VAL A 23 5.19 -1.33 -1.90
N CYS A 24 4.96 -0.10 -2.36
CA CYS A 24 5.99 0.91 -2.57
C CYS A 24 5.67 2.17 -1.74
N PRO A 25 6.21 2.29 -0.51
CA PRO A 25 6.16 3.55 0.23
C PRO A 25 7.06 4.59 -0.44
N LEU A 26 6.52 5.79 -0.66
CA LEU A 26 7.18 6.89 -1.35
C LEU A 26 7.16 8.17 -0.49
N ASP A 27 8.16 9.03 -0.67
CA ASP A 27 8.17 10.37 -0.04
C ASP A 27 7.30 11.37 -0.83
N ALA A 28 7.21 11.19 -2.14
CA ALA A 28 6.42 11.98 -3.07
C ALA A 28 6.00 11.12 -4.27
N TRP A 29 4.93 11.53 -4.96
CA TRP A 29 4.44 10.79 -6.12
C TRP A 29 5.49 10.73 -7.24
N LEU A 30 5.66 9.53 -7.79
CA LEU A 30 6.38 9.32 -9.03
C LEU A 30 5.47 9.64 -10.22
N PRO A 31 6.03 9.87 -11.42
CA PRO A 31 5.22 9.92 -12.64
C PRO A 31 4.41 8.64 -12.83
N ASP A 32 3.21 8.76 -13.38
CA ASP A 32 2.27 7.65 -13.55
C ASP A 32 2.87 6.53 -14.41
N GLU A 33 3.61 6.88 -15.46
CA GLU A 33 4.31 5.91 -16.31
C GLU A 33 5.38 5.11 -15.55
N VAL A 34 6.01 5.71 -14.53
CA VAL A 34 7.01 5.03 -13.70
C VAL A 34 6.33 4.07 -12.73
N MET A 35 5.24 4.48 -12.09
CA MET A 35 4.47 3.58 -11.21
C MET A 35 3.88 2.41 -11.99
N GLN A 36 3.34 2.66 -13.19
CA GLN A 36 2.84 1.61 -14.08
C GLN A 36 3.96 0.66 -14.52
N ALA A 37 5.15 1.17 -14.88
CA ALA A 37 6.29 0.35 -15.24
C ALA A 37 6.78 -0.52 -14.07
N ILE A 38 6.81 0.02 -12.85
CA ILE A 38 7.14 -0.75 -11.64
C ILE A 38 6.09 -1.85 -11.41
N ALA A 39 4.80 -1.54 -11.54
CA ALA A 39 3.74 -2.53 -11.35
C ALA A 39 3.80 -3.66 -12.39
N ALA A 40 4.14 -3.32 -13.65
CA ALA A 40 4.37 -4.30 -14.71
C ALA A 40 5.59 -5.19 -14.42
N GLU A 41 6.71 -4.60 -13.98
CA GLU A 41 7.92 -5.34 -13.61
C GLU A 41 7.69 -6.28 -12.41
N MET A 42 6.92 -5.83 -11.41
CA MET A 42 6.59 -6.64 -10.23
C MET A 42 5.69 -7.84 -10.56
N ASN A 43 4.87 -7.71 -11.60
CA ASN A 43 3.98 -8.75 -12.13
C ASN A 43 3.17 -9.49 -11.05
N GLN A 44 2.74 -8.75 -10.03
CA GLN A 44 1.75 -9.20 -9.04
C GLN A 44 0.35 -8.79 -9.50
N ALA A 45 -0.70 -9.28 -8.82
CA ALA A 45 -2.06 -8.85 -9.10
C ALA A 45 -2.18 -7.32 -8.99
N GLU A 46 -1.64 -6.76 -7.90
CA GLU A 46 -1.55 -5.32 -7.70
C GLU A 46 -0.24 -4.91 -7.03
N THR A 47 0.22 -3.71 -7.39
CA THR A 47 1.25 -2.96 -6.68
C THR A 47 0.63 -1.68 -6.12
N ALA A 48 0.68 -1.52 -4.80
CA ALA A 48 0.24 -0.32 -4.11
C ALA A 48 1.39 0.68 -3.98
N PHE A 49 1.08 1.95 -4.22
CA PHE A 49 1.98 3.08 -3.98
C PHE A 49 1.30 4.02 -2.98
N PHE A 50 2.03 4.50 -2.00
CA PHE A 50 1.48 5.48 -1.06
C PHE A 50 2.51 6.53 -0.64
N VAL A 51 2.02 7.75 -0.38
CA VAL A 51 2.81 8.91 0.06
C VAL A 51 2.21 9.52 1.32
N PRO A 52 3.00 10.11 2.23
CA PRO A 52 2.47 10.79 3.40
C PRO A 52 1.60 11.99 2.98
N VAL A 53 0.50 12.23 3.70
CA VAL A 53 -0.33 13.43 3.53
C VAL A 53 0.28 14.56 4.35
N ALA A 54 0.42 15.75 3.76
CA ALA A 54 0.71 16.98 4.49
C ALA A 54 -0.61 17.67 4.85
N GLY A 55 -1.14 17.47 6.06
CA GLY A 55 -2.37 18.13 6.49
C GLY A 55 -3.14 17.41 7.61
N SER A 56 -4.24 18.01 8.06
CA SER A 56 -5.06 17.55 9.18
C SER A 56 -6.40 16.91 8.77
N ASP A 57 -6.52 16.43 7.53
CA ASP A 57 -7.78 15.86 6.98
C ASP A 57 -8.09 14.45 7.55
N GLY A 58 -7.43 14.05 8.64
CA GLY A 58 -7.62 12.77 9.31
C GLY A 58 -7.08 11.56 8.54
N CYS A 59 -6.34 11.78 7.45
CA CYS A 59 -5.68 10.73 6.67
C CYS A 59 -4.16 10.79 6.87
N ASP A 60 -3.53 9.62 6.99
CA ASP A 60 -2.08 9.50 7.20
C ASP A 60 -1.32 9.46 5.86
N TYR A 61 -1.90 8.81 4.86
CA TYR A 61 -1.28 8.57 3.55
C TYR A 61 -2.29 8.72 2.42
N GLN A 62 -1.84 9.10 1.23
CA GLN A 62 -2.59 8.89 -0.02
C GLN A 62 -2.15 7.55 -0.62
N ILE A 63 -3.07 6.82 -1.25
CA ILE A 63 -2.77 5.50 -1.85
C ILE A 63 -3.34 5.39 -3.27
N ARG A 64 -2.59 4.69 -4.13
CA ARG A 64 -2.97 4.31 -5.49
C ARG A 64 -2.59 2.85 -5.72
N TRP A 65 -3.29 2.17 -6.63
CA TRP A 65 -3.05 0.76 -6.95
C TRP A 65 -2.94 0.56 -8.45
N PHE A 66 -1.96 -0.21 -8.86
CA PHE A 66 -1.72 -0.53 -10.26
C PHE A 66 -1.66 -2.04 -10.42
N THR A 67 -2.44 -2.55 -11.35
CA THR A 67 -2.18 -3.86 -11.95
C THR A 67 -0.98 -3.74 -12.90
N PRO A 68 -0.46 -4.83 -13.46
CA PRO A 68 0.57 -4.77 -14.49
C PRO A 68 0.18 -3.96 -15.74
N ALA A 69 -1.11 -3.71 -15.98
CA ALA A 69 -1.61 -3.06 -17.19
C ALA A 69 -2.21 -1.66 -16.98
N LEU A 70 -2.81 -1.39 -15.81
CA LEU A 70 -3.55 -0.14 -15.55
C LEU A 70 -3.69 0.16 -14.05
N GLU A 71 -4.00 1.43 -13.74
CA GLU A 71 -4.43 1.87 -12.41
C GLU A 71 -5.88 1.46 -12.12
N VAL A 72 -6.14 1.00 -10.89
CA VAL A 72 -7.49 0.65 -10.41
C VAL A 72 -7.93 1.57 -9.26
N ASP A 73 -9.23 1.84 -9.17
CA ASP A 73 -9.77 2.81 -8.21
C ASP A 73 -9.75 2.33 -6.75
N LEU A 74 -9.76 1.01 -6.51
CA LEU A 74 -9.78 0.42 -5.17
C LEU A 74 -9.23 -1.02 -5.18
N CYS A 75 -8.38 -1.34 -4.21
CA CYS A 75 -7.94 -2.72 -3.97
C CYS A 75 -7.79 -3.05 -2.47
N GLY A 76 -8.64 -3.94 -1.96
CA GLY A 76 -8.70 -4.26 -0.53
C GLY A 76 -7.44 -4.96 0.01
N HIS A 77 -6.96 -6.01 -0.65
CA HIS A 77 -5.82 -6.79 -0.13
C HIS A 77 -4.51 -6.00 -0.19
N ALA A 78 -4.29 -5.21 -1.25
CA ALA A 78 -3.13 -4.33 -1.37
C ALA A 78 -3.18 -3.15 -0.39
N THR A 79 -4.38 -2.70 0.01
CA THR A 79 -4.56 -1.76 1.14
C THR A 79 -4.13 -2.39 2.47
N LEU A 80 -4.54 -3.63 2.74
CA LEU A 80 -4.14 -4.36 3.95
C LEU A 80 -2.63 -4.62 3.97
N ALA A 81 -2.05 -5.02 2.83
CA ALA A 81 -0.61 -5.17 2.67
C ALA A 81 0.14 -3.85 2.96
N SER A 82 -0.37 -2.72 2.47
CA SER A 82 0.20 -1.39 2.73
C SER A 82 0.14 -1.03 4.22
N ALA A 83 -1.00 -1.28 4.88
CA ALA A 83 -1.12 -1.10 6.34
C ALA A 83 -0.13 -1.96 7.11
N ALA A 84 0.07 -3.23 6.71
CA ALA A 84 1.05 -4.11 7.33
C ALA A 84 2.49 -3.56 7.22
N VAL A 85 2.86 -2.98 6.07
CA VAL A 85 4.16 -2.31 5.91
C VAL A 85 4.27 -1.09 6.82
N VAL A 86 3.23 -0.26 6.91
CA VAL A 86 3.20 0.90 7.82
C VAL A 86 3.44 0.44 9.26
N PHE A 87 2.63 -0.50 9.76
CA PHE A 87 2.70 -0.99 11.14
C PHE A 87 3.99 -1.75 11.47
N ALA A 88 4.62 -2.41 10.50
CA ALA A 88 5.82 -3.20 10.77
C ALA A 88 7.12 -2.40 10.58
N ARG A 89 7.16 -1.43 9.66
CA ARG A 89 8.41 -0.84 9.17
C ARG A 89 8.48 0.68 9.26
N LEU A 90 7.35 1.38 9.12
CA LEU A 90 7.38 2.85 8.99
C LEU A 90 6.95 3.55 10.27
N ARG A 91 5.84 3.10 10.87
CA ARG A 91 5.20 3.71 12.03
C ARG A 91 4.68 2.64 13.00
N PRO A 92 5.58 1.87 13.67
CA PRO A 92 5.18 0.74 14.51
C PRO A 92 4.36 1.10 15.74
N GLU A 93 4.33 2.37 16.12
CA GLU A 93 3.53 2.92 17.20
C GLU A 93 2.05 3.12 16.84
N LEU A 94 1.69 3.12 15.55
CA LEU A 94 0.31 3.29 15.13
C LEU A 94 -0.51 1.99 15.32
N GLU A 95 -1.72 2.12 15.84
CA GLU A 95 -2.72 1.05 15.88
C GLU A 95 -3.74 1.15 14.74
N ARG A 96 -3.82 2.32 14.13
CA ARG A 96 -4.72 2.63 13.01
C ARG A 96 -3.96 3.49 12.01
N VAL A 97 -4.23 3.24 10.73
CA VAL A 97 -3.78 4.04 9.61
C VAL A 97 -4.97 4.32 8.69
N VAL A 98 -5.09 5.52 8.18
CA VAL A 98 -6.15 5.92 7.25
C VAL A 98 -5.53 6.34 5.92
N PHE A 99 -5.87 5.62 4.86
CA PHE A 99 -5.43 5.95 3.50
C PHE A 99 -6.50 6.77 2.77
N ALA A 100 -6.14 7.93 2.24
CA ALA A 100 -6.95 8.67 1.29
C ALA A 100 -6.83 8.04 -0.11
N SER A 101 -7.95 7.62 -0.69
CA SER A 101 -8.02 7.05 -2.04
C SER A 101 -8.99 7.84 -2.92
N ARG A 102 -9.02 7.55 -4.23
CA ARG A 102 -10.02 8.09 -5.16
C ARG A 102 -11.46 7.73 -4.76
N SER A 103 -11.64 6.61 -4.05
CA SER A 103 -12.93 6.16 -3.51
C SER A 103 -13.24 6.67 -2.10
N GLY A 104 -12.43 7.58 -1.54
CA GLY A 104 -12.57 8.13 -0.19
C GLY A 104 -11.59 7.53 0.83
N PRO A 105 -11.75 7.87 2.13
CA PRO A 105 -10.85 7.43 3.20
C PRO A 105 -11.05 5.95 3.54
N LEU A 106 -9.94 5.23 3.70
CA LEU A 106 -9.87 3.80 3.98
C LEU A 106 -9.14 3.56 5.31
N PRO A 107 -9.88 3.47 6.44
CA PRO A 107 -9.27 3.17 7.72
C PRO A 107 -8.93 1.68 7.86
N VAL A 108 -7.71 1.38 8.31
CA VAL A 108 -7.26 0.05 8.67
C VAL A 108 -6.74 0.09 10.10
N SER A 109 -7.25 -0.81 10.94
CA SER A 109 -6.77 -0.97 12.32
C SER A 109 -6.12 -2.34 12.48
N ARG A 110 -5.03 -2.42 13.25
CA ARG A 110 -4.54 -3.69 13.78
C ARG A 110 -5.17 -3.92 15.15
N SER A 111 -5.87 -5.03 15.33
CA SER A 111 -6.28 -5.51 16.65
C SER A 111 -5.25 -6.53 17.10
N GLY A 112 -4.67 -6.33 18.29
CA GLY A 112 -3.65 -7.22 18.81
C GLY A 112 -4.09 -8.68 18.84
N ALA A 113 -3.31 -9.55 18.20
CA ALA A 113 -3.16 -10.90 18.72
C ALA A 113 -2.20 -10.78 19.91
N THR A 114 -2.73 -11.02 21.12
CA THR A 114 -1.90 -11.49 22.25
C THR A 114 -1.09 -12.71 21.85
#